data_AF-A0A1B6GBI8-F1
#
_entry.id   AF-A0A1B6GBI8-F1
#
_cell.length_a   1.000
_cell.length_b   1.000
_cell.length_c   1.000
_cell.angle_alpha   90.00
_cell.angle_beta   90.00
_cell.angle_gamma   90.00
#
_symmetry.space_group_name_H-M   'P 1'
#
loop_
_entity.id
_entity.type
_entity.pdbx_description
1 polymer ?
#
loop_
_entity_poly.entity_id
_entity_poly.type
_entity_poly.pdbx_seq_one_letter_code
_entity_poly.pdbx_strand_id
1 'polypeptide(L)'
;IQAYNLLPHMKCVESVPASEEQLSSFHSQSYIEYLKTVDSVCDSESDLEFGLGYDCPPLEGLYNMVSRLAGGTLTAVKQLTSKRAQVAINWCGGWHHAQRDEAEGFCYVNDIVVGIEELRKVFPYVLYIDFDIHHGNGVQNAYEYTKRVLTLSLHKYEPGFYPTTGSLTERGEGPGRYHSINVPLSEGLTDANLCQLFDMVVTEVKASFKPDAVVLQCGADCLVGDPVGNFNLTPSSLGYCVRNILSWKLPTLVLGGGGYNKANTARCWTYLTAVICNVKLPDEIPENPYFSEYGPGFDLEITPGAQPNLNHNINEIIASVLKDVQNIQDRS
;
A
#
# COMPACT_ATOMS: atom_id res chain seq x y z
N ILE A 1 10.29 7.06 -14.73
CA ILE A 1 9.03 7.60 -15.34
C ILE A 1 9.28 8.67 -16.42
N GLN A 2 9.78 9.87 -16.10
CA GLN A 2 9.92 10.96 -17.09
C GLN A 2 10.87 10.60 -18.25
N ALA A 3 12.04 10.01 -17.95
CA ALA A 3 13.00 9.61 -18.98
C ALA A 3 12.45 8.56 -19.96
N TYR A 4 11.50 7.72 -19.51
CA TYR A 4 10.76 6.79 -20.35
C TYR A 4 9.61 7.44 -21.16
N ASN A 5 9.46 8.77 -21.10
CA ASN A 5 8.43 9.53 -21.77
C ASN A 5 6.99 9.06 -21.44
N LEU A 6 6.73 8.68 -20.18
CA LEU A 6 5.40 8.26 -19.75
C LEU A 6 4.45 9.44 -19.46
N LEU A 7 4.98 10.64 -19.16
CA LEU A 7 4.16 11.78 -18.74
C LEU A 7 3.06 12.18 -19.75
N PRO A 8 3.27 12.15 -21.08
CA PRO A 8 2.22 12.45 -22.05
C PRO A 8 1.03 11.47 -22.03
N HIS A 9 1.19 10.29 -21.43
CA HIS A 9 0.14 9.28 -21.32
C HIS A 9 -0.73 9.44 -20.07
N MET A 10 -0.43 10.42 -19.22
CA MET A 10 -1.15 10.70 -17.99
C MET A 10 -1.34 12.19 -17.79
N LYS A 11 -2.22 12.56 -16.86
CA LYS A 11 -2.37 13.96 -16.43
C LYS A 11 -1.67 14.15 -15.10
N CYS A 12 -0.55 14.87 -15.10
CA CYS A 12 0.08 15.31 -13.86
C CYS A 12 -0.79 16.39 -13.19
N VAL A 13 -1.08 16.21 -11.91
CA VAL A 13 -1.86 17.16 -11.10
C VAL A 13 -1.01 17.57 -9.92
N GLU A 14 -0.85 18.87 -9.72
CA GLU A 14 -0.17 19.40 -8.55
C GLU A 14 -1.00 19.12 -7.29
N SER A 15 -0.35 18.57 -6.27
CA SER A 15 -1.01 18.29 -5.00
C SER A 15 -1.14 19.54 -4.14
N VAL A 16 -2.21 19.58 -3.36
CA VAL A 16 -2.42 20.60 -2.32
C VAL A 16 -2.21 19.94 -0.96
N PRO A 17 -1.47 20.54 -0.01
CA PRO A 17 -1.35 20.00 1.34
C PRO A 17 -2.73 19.75 1.97
N ALA A 18 -2.87 18.65 2.70
CA ALA A 18 -4.06 18.35 3.49
C ALA A 18 -4.28 19.42 4.55
N SER A 19 -5.53 19.81 4.78
CA SER A 19 -5.89 20.64 5.92
C SER A 19 -5.87 19.81 7.21
N GLU A 20 -5.75 20.50 8.34
CA GLU A 20 -5.89 19.89 9.66
C GLU A 20 -7.22 19.13 9.81
N GLU A 21 -8.33 19.71 9.35
CA GLU A 21 -9.65 19.06 9.35
C GLU A 21 -9.65 17.73 8.57
N GLN A 22 -8.92 17.67 7.45
CA GLN A 22 -8.81 16.45 6.65
C GLN A 22 -7.95 15.39 7.36
N LEU A 23 -6.86 15.78 8.01
CA LEU A 23 -6.04 14.85 8.79
C LEU A 23 -6.81 14.31 10.01
N SER A 24 -7.52 15.20 10.70
CA SER A 24 -8.35 14.88 11.86
C SER A 24 -9.65 14.13 11.52
N SER A 25 -9.90 13.79 10.23
CA SER A 25 -10.99 12.89 9.87
C SER A 25 -10.74 11.46 10.34
N PHE A 26 -9.47 11.11 10.60
CA PHE A 26 -9.05 9.84 11.17
C PHE A 26 -8.26 10.05 12.46
N HIS A 27 -7.15 10.78 12.37
CA HIS A 27 -6.25 10.99 13.50
C HIS A 27 -6.90 11.81 14.62
N SER A 28 -6.45 11.65 15.87
CA SER A 28 -6.91 12.59 16.90
C SER A 28 -6.38 13.99 16.65
N GLN A 29 -7.21 14.94 17.08
CA GLN A 29 -6.84 16.34 17.12
C GLN A 29 -5.57 16.57 17.96
N SER A 30 -5.43 15.89 19.10
CA SER A 30 -4.24 15.98 19.96
C SER A 30 -2.97 15.51 19.24
N TYR A 31 -3.04 14.41 18.49
CA TYR A 31 -1.90 13.91 17.73
C TYR A 31 -1.49 14.90 16.63
N ILE A 32 -2.45 15.39 15.83
CA ILE A 32 -2.17 16.34 14.76
C ILE A 32 -1.63 17.68 15.29
N GLU A 33 -2.18 18.16 16.41
CA GLU A 33 -1.65 19.35 17.10
C GLU A 33 -0.22 19.14 17.57
N TYR A 34 0.10 17.95 18.10
CA TYR A 34 1.44 17.62 18.53
C TYR A 34 2.44 17.58 17.37
N LEU A 35 2.09 16.94 16.24
CA LEU A 35 2.96 16.90 15.05
C LEU A 35 3.35 18.30 14.54
N LYS A 36 2.55 19.34 14.81
CA LYS A 36 2.85 20.75 14.47
C LYS A 36 3.90 21.38 15.36
N THR A 37 4.07 20.87 16.59
CA THR A 37 5.02 21.39 17.57
C THR A 37 6.35 20.65 17.58
N VAL A 38 6.39 19.46 16.97
CA VAL A 38 7.59 18.61 16.90
C VAL A 38 8.72 19.32 16.15
N ASP A 39 9.91 19.29 16.75
CA ASP A 39 11.18 19.71 16.17
C ASP A 39 12.15 18.51 16.11
N SER A 40 13.35 18.66 15.56
CA SER A 40 14.27 17.54 15.26
C SER A 40 14.87 16.80 16.46
N VAL A 41 14.42 17.06 17.70
CA VAL A 41 15.00 16.49 18.92
C VAL A 41 13.94 15.66 19.65
N CYS A 42 14.22 14.36 19.81
CA CYS A 42 13.43 13.47 20.67
C CYS A 42 13.88 13.66 22.12
N ASP A 43 13.08 14.34 22.93
CA ASP A 43 13.49 14.69 24.30
C ASP A 43 12.31 14.75 25.28
N SER A 44 11.12 14.27 24.88
CA SER A 44 9.94 14.36 25.71
C SER A 44 9.22 13.01 25.89
N GLU A 45 8.58 12.84 27.05
CA GLU A 45 7.68 11.71 27.29
C GLU A 45 6.50 11.71 26.29
N SER A 46 6.11 12.90 25.81
CA SER A 46 5.07 13.07 24.78
C SER A 46 5.49 12.53 23.41
N ASP A 47 6.79 12.56 23.06
CA ASP A 47 7.26 11.94 21.82
C ASP A 47 6.93 10.44 21.82
N LEU A 48 7.25 9.75 22.91
CA LEU A 48 6.99 8.32 23.06
C LEU A 48 5.48 8.00 23.10
N GLU A 49 4.66 8.87 23.71
CA GLU A 49 3.20 8.71 23.73
C GLU A 49 2.59 8.73 22.32
N PHE A 50 3.13 9.55 21.42
CA PHE A 50 2.66 9.70 20.05
C PHE A 50 3.46 8.85 19.04
N GLY A 51 4.21 7.86 19.52
CA GLY A 51 5.01 6.96 18.68
C GLY A 51 6.20 7.61 17.98
N LEU A 52 6.60 8.81 18.41
CA LEU A 52 7.78 9.50 17.90
C LEU A 52 9.02 9.05 18.68
N GLY A 53 9.87 8.29 18.01
CA GLY A 53 11.07 7.70 18.60
C GLY A 53 11.49 6.48 17.80
N TYR A 54 12.72 6.02 18.01
CA TYR A 54 13.30 4.85 17.33
C TYR A 54 13.09 4.91 15.81
N ASP A 55 12.14 4.14 15.29
CA ASP A 55 11.85 4.00 13.87
C ASP A 55 11.10 5.22 13.31
N CYS A 56 10.36 5.98 14.13
CA CYS A 56 9.67 7.21 13.73
C CYS A 56 10.31 8.44 14.41
N PRO A 57 11.57 8.81 14.11
CA PRO A 57 12.22 9.92 14.79
C PRO A 57 11.46 11.23 14.54
N PRO A 58 11.45 12.17 15.50
CA PRO A 58 10.91 13.49 15.26
C PRO A 58 11.78 14.23 14.22
N LEU A 59 11.14 14.96 13.31
CA LEU A 59 11.79 15.61 12.18
C LEU A 59 11.42 17.09 12.13
N GLU A 60 12.39 17.94 11.77
CA GLU A 60 12.09 19.34 11.47
C GLU A 60 11.10 19.42 10.29
N GLY A 61 10.01 20.17 10.48
CA GLY A 61 8.98 20.32 9.45
C GLY A 61 8.12 19.07 9.24
N LEU A 62 8.05 18.16 10.22
CA LEU A 62 7.27 16.92 10.17
C LEU A 62 5.82 17.15 9.71
N TYR A 63 5.11 18.11 10.32
CA TYR A 63 3.74 18.44 9.93
C TYR A 63 3.61 18.83 8.45
N ASN A 64 4.56 19.62 7.92
CA ASN A 64 4.54 20.03 6.52
C ASN A 64 4.75 18.84 5.59
N MET A 65 5.63 17.90 5.96
CA MET A 65 5.87 16.66 5.21
C MET A 65 4.60 15.80 5.15
N VAL A 66 4.02 15.48 6.31
CA VAL A 66 2.84 14.60 6.38
C VAL A 66 1.59 15.24 5.77
N SER A 67 1.44 16.57 5.88
CA SER A 67 0.34 17.29 5.23
C SER A 67 0.45 17.22 3.71
N ARG A 68 1.67 17.32 3.14
CA ARG A 68 1.89 17.17 1.69
C ARG A 68 1.68 15.74 1.21
N LEU A 69 2.12 14.76 1.99
CA LEU A 69 1.89 13.34 1.75
C LEU A 69 0.39 13.03 1.63
N ALA A 70 -0.37 13.32 2.69
CA ALA A 70 -1.82 13.10 2.71
C ALA A 70 -2.55 13.95 1.66
N GLY A 71 -2.07 15.18 1.43
CA GLY A 71 -2.58 16.08 0.40
C GLY A 71 -2.45 15.52 -1.02
N GLY A 72 -1.36 14.80 -1.31
CA GLY A 72 -1.18 14.04 -2.55
C GLY A 72 -2.27 12.99 -2.75
N THR A 73 -2.53 12.18 -1.72
CA THR A 73 -3.55 11.13 -1.74
C THR A 73 -4.95 11.72 -1.87
N LEU A 74 -5.29 12.77 -1.12
CA LEU A 74 -6.58 13.47 -1.23
C LEU A 74 -6.77 14.14 -2.60
N THR A 75 -5.71 14.67 -3.20
CA THR A 75 -5.75 15.24 -4.56
C THR A 75 -6.05 14.15 -5.60
N ALA A 76 -5.45 12.97 -5.45
CA ALA A 76 -5.71 11.80 -6.30
C ALA A 76 -7.15 11.30 -6.12
N VAL A 77 -7.62 11.13 -4.88
CA VAL A 77 -9.02 10.77 -4.55
C VAL A 77 -10.00 11.76 -5.18
N LYS A 78 -9.71 13.06 -5.12
CA LYS A 78 -10.55 14.09 -5.77
C LYS A 78 -10.69 13.88 -7.28
N GLN A 79 -9.67 13.39 -7.98
CA GLN A 79 -9.80 13.08 -9.41
C GLN A 79 -10.74 11.89 -9.65
N LEU A 80 -10.73 10.89 -8.76
CA LEU A 80 -11.62 9.73 -8.81
C LEU A 80 -13.08 10.12 -8.49
N THR A 81 -13.31 10.81 -7.37
CA THR A 81 -14.65 11.18 -6.92
C THR A 81 -15.33 12.20 -7.84
N SER A 82 -14.54 13.09 -8.48
CA SER A 82 -15.04 14.00 -9.52
C SER A 82 -15.14 13.37 -10.92
N LYS A 83 -14.86 12.06 -11.05
CA LYS A 83 -14.89 11.30 -12.32
C LYS A 83 -14.02 11.91 -13.42
N ARG A 84 -12.95 12.61 -13.05
CA ARG A 84 -11.94 13.18 -13.97
C ARG A 84 -10.88 12.17 -14.36
N ALA A 85 -10.70 11.14 -13.54
CA ALA A 85 -9.86 9.99 -13.81
C ALA A 85 -10.54 8.72 -13.30
N GLN A 86 -10.24 7.60 -13.95
CA GLN A 86 -10.62 6.28 -13.46
C GLN A 86 -9.51 5.67 -12.57
N VAL A 87 -8.25 6.00 -12.85
CA VAL A 87 -7.09 5.58 -12.06
C VAL A 87 -6.32 6.82 -11.64
N ALA A 88 -5.93 6.90 -10.38
CA ALA A 88 -5.08 7.97 -9.86
C ALA A 88 -3.91 7.38 -9.09
N ILE A 89 -2.72 7.96 -9.27
CA ILE A 89 -1.47 7.45 -8.70
C ILE A 89 -0.91 8.50 -7.72
N ASN A 90 -0.51 8.06 -6.53
CA ASN A 90 0.35 8.82 -5.63
C ASN A 90 1.44 7.90 -5.04
N TRP A 91 2.58 7.81 -5.73
CA TRP A 91 3.71 6.98 -5.28
C TRP A 91 4.34 7.43 -3.96
N CYS A 92 4.12 8.69 -3.55
CA CYS A 92 4.62 9.17 -2.26
C CYS A 92 3.78 8.64 -1.09
N GLY A 93 2.50 8.34 -1.30
CA GLY A 93 1.57 7.83 -0.28
C GLY A 93 1.70 6.33 -0.04
N GLY A 94 0.80 5.77 0.76
CA GLY A 94 0.81 4.35 1.11
C GLY A 94 1.38 4.06 2.50
N TRP A 95 1.32 5.03 3.41
CA TRP A 95 1.88 4.94 4.76
C TRP A 95 0.93 4.17 5.69
N HIS A 96 0.91 2.85 5.53
CA HIS A 96 -0.11 1.97 6.07
C HIS A 96 0.01 1.62 7.56
N HIS A 97 1.15 1.92 8.20
CA HIS A 97 1.40 1.57 9.61
C HIS A 97 0.88 2.61 10.60
N ALA A 98 0.76 3.88 10.19
CA ALA A 98 0.36 4.95 11.09
C ALA A 98 -1.01 4.64 11.73
N GLN A 99 -1.06 4.71 13.05
CA GLN A 99 -2.29 4.48 13.82
C GLN A 99 -3.04 5.79 14.01
N ARG A 100 -4.20 5.71 14.69
CA ARG A 100 -5.04 6.88 14.95
C ARG A 100 -4.31 7.95 15.76
N ASP A 101 -3.60 7.52 16.79
CA ASP A 101 -3.05 8.38 17.84
C ASP A 101 -1.52 8.28 17.94
N GLU A 102 -0.84 7.53 17.07
CA GLU A 102 0.61 7.32 17.13
C GLU A 102 1.23 7.06 15.75
N ALA A 103 2.50 7.45 15.59
CA ALA A 103 3.34 7.04 14.47
C ALA A 103 3.84 5.61 14.67
N GLU A 104 4.00 4.87 13.58
CA GLU A 104 4.46 3.47 13.63
C GLU A 104 5.14 3.11 12.31
N GLY A 105 6.20 2.29 12.32
CA GLY A 105 6.80 1.73 11.10
C GLY A 105 7.13 2.77 10.01
N PHE A 106 7.84 3.85 10.36
CA PHE A 106 8.15 4.99 9.49
C PHE A 106 6.94 5.83 9.02
N CYS A 107 5.73 5.48 9.44
CA CYS A 107 4.49 6.12 9.04
C CYS A 107 3.96 7.04 10.16
N TYR A 108 3.85 8.33 9.87
CA TYR A 108 3.39 9.34 10.83
C TYR A 108 1.93 9.76 10.61
N VAL A 109 1.42 9.65 9.38
CA VAL A 109 0.00 9.89 9.07
C VAL A 109 -0.44 8.80 8.11
N ASN A 110 -1.63 8.26 8.35
CA ASN A 110 -2.22 7.24 7.50
C ASN A 110 -2.97 7.91 6.34
N ASP A 111 -2.22 8.27 5.30
CA ASP A 111 -2.78 8.92 4.11
C ASP A 111 -3.81 8.03 3.39
N ILE A 112 -3.67 6.71 3.54
CA ILE A 112 -4.58 5.71 3.00
C ILE A 112 -5.95 5.83 3.66
N VAL A 113 -6.01 5.79 5.00
CA VAL A 113 -7.27 5.89 5.75
C VAL A 113 -7.95 7.24 5.50
N VAL A 114 -7.19 8.34 5.57
CA VAL A 114 -7.71 9.68 5.23
C VAL A 114 -8.25 9.72 3.79
N GLY A 115 -7.55 9.10 2.85
CA GLY A 115 -7.99 8.96 1.46
C GLY A 115 -9.27 8.13 1.31
N ILE A 116 -9.38 7.00 2.00
CA ILE A 116 -10.55 6.12 1.98
C ILE A 116 -11.78 6.84 2.59
N GLU A 117 -11.62 7.60 3.68
CA GLU A 117 -12.72 8.38 4.26
C GLU A 117 -13.30 9.40 3.26
N GLU A 118 -12.46 10.07 2.47
CA GLU A 118 -12.91 10.96 1.40
C GLU A 118 -13.54 10.19 0.23
N LEU A 119 -12.95 9.05 -0.16
CA LEU A 119 -13.43 8.21 -1.26
C LEU A 119 -14.84 7.66 -0.97
N ARG A 120 -15.10 7.26 0.28
CA ARG A 120 -16.36 6.69 0.75
C ARG A 120 -17.55 7.64 0.75
N LYS A 121 -17.30 8.95 0.67
CA LYS A 121 -18.36 9.95 0.44
C LYS A 121 -19.06 9.75 -0.90
N VAL A 122 -18.40 9.11 -1.86
CA VAL A 122 -18.94 8.81 -3.20
C VAL A 122 -19.05 7.31 -3.49
N PHE A 123 -18.13 6.50 -2.96
CA PHE A 123 -18.05 5.06 -3.18
C PHE A 123 -18.20 4.30 -1.86
N PRO A 124 -19.43 3.93 -1.44
CA PRO A 124 -19.70 3.41 -0.10
C PRO A 124 -18.91 2.16 0.31
N TYR A 125 -18.57 1.30 -0.66
CA TYR A 125 -17.81 0.07 -0.44
C TYR A 125 -16.44 0.14 -1.11
N VAL A 126 -15.37 0.18 -0.32
CA VAL A 126 -13.99 0.29 -0.80
C VAL A 126 -13.22 -1.00 -0.50
N LEU A 127 -12.58 -1.58 -1.52
CA LEU A 127 -11.65 -2.69 -1.34
C LEU A 127 -10.23 -2.13 -1.24
N TYR A 128 -9.58 -2.33 -0.11
CA TYR A 128 -8.16 -2.05 0.09
C TYR A 128 -7.35 -3.33 -0.14
N ILE A 129 -6.39 -3.29 -1.06
CA ILE A 129 -5.46 -4.39 -1.35
C ILE A 129 -4.05 -3.91 -1.05
N ASP A 130 -3.32 -4.70 -0.27
CA ASP A 130 -1.98 -4.39 0.20
C ASP A 130 -0.99 -5.47 -0.26
N PHE A 131 0.00 -5.05 -1.06
CA PHE A 131 1.10 -5.90 -1.55
C PHE A 131 2.45 -5.57 -0.91
N ASP A 132 2.48 -4.68 0.07
CA ASP A 132 3.67 -4.50 0.92
C ASP A 132 4.05 -5.82 1.58
N ILE A 133 5.34 -6.01 1.86
CA ILE A 133 5.75 -7.22 2.58
C ILE A 133 5.26 -7.21 4.03
N HIS A 134 5.03 -6.03 4.61
CA HIS A 134 4.51 -5.87 5.97
C HIS A 134 2.98 -5.89 5.97
N HIS A 135 2.40 -6.39 7.06
CA HIS A 135 0.96 -6.31 7.25
C HIS A 135 0.52 -4.84 7.36
N GLY A 136 -0.48 -4.44 6.58
CA GLY A 136 -1.12 -3.11 6.63
C GLY A 136 -1.98 -2.89 7.87
N ASN A 137 -1.38 -3.05 9.05
CA ASN A 137 -2.02 -3.02 10.36
C ASN A 137 -2.80 -1.73 10.63
N GLY A 138 -2.24 -0.55 10.35
CA GLY A 138 -2.93 0.72 10.60
C GLY A 138 -4.23 0.85 9.79
N VAL A 139 -4.23 0.41 8.53
CA VAL A 139 -5.44 0.41 7.69
C VAL A 139 -6.44 -0.64 8.16
N GLN A 140 -5.97 -1.85 8.52
CA GLN A 140 -6.85 -2.88 9.10
C GLN A 140 -7.53 -2.40 10.38
N ASN A 141 -6.76 -1.85 11.32
CA ASN A 141 -7.25 -1.37 12.62
C ASN A 141 -8.30 -0.27 12.44
N ALA A 142 -8.10 0.65 11.50
CA ALA A 142 -9.05 1.72 11.21
C ALA A 142 -10.43 1.21 10.74
N TYR A 143 -10.48 0.02 10.15
CA TYR A 143 -11.68 -0.55 9.54
C TYR A 143 -12.16 -1.87 10.16
N GLU A 144 -11.54 -2.30 11.26
CA GLU A 144 -11.79 -3.59 11.92
C GLU A 144 -13.28 -3.85 12.23
N TYR A 145 -14.05 -2.79 12.52
CA TYR A 145 -15.47 -2.86 12.90
C TYR A 145 -16.46 -2.49 11.80
N THR A 146 -16.03 -2.34 10.53
CA THR A 146 -16.93 -1.94 9.43
C THR A 146 -17.04 -2.97 8.31
N LYS A 147 -18.25 -3.12 7.75
CA LYS A 147 -18.51 -3.88 6.52
C LYS A 147 -18.35 -3.07 5.22
N ARG A 148 -17.99 -1.78 5.34
CA ARG A 148 -17.93 -0.84 4.20
C ARG A 148 -16.53 -0.73 3.60
N VAL A 149 -15.51 -1.19 4.32
CA VAL A 149 -14.16 -1.29 3.80
C VAL A 149 -13.73 -2.72 4.07
N LEU A 150 -13.24 -3.39 3.03
CA LEU A 150 -12.59 -4.69 3.18
C LEU A 150 -11.09 -4.48 3.00
N THR A 151 -10.30 -4.90 3.98
CA THR A 151 -8.84 -4.91 3.88
C THR A 151 -8.37 -6.31 3.46
N LEU A 152 -7.53 -6.38 2.43
CA LEU A 152 -6.89 -7.60 1.97
C LEU A 152 -5.37 -7.36 1.96
N SER A 153 -4.64 -8.05 2.84
CA SER A 153 -3.17 -7.92 2.92
C SER A 153 -2.49 -9.25 2.66
N LEU A 154 -1.48 -9.24 1.80
CA LEU A 154 -0.62 -10.38 1.45
C LEU A 154 0.80 -10.09 1.91
N HIS A 155 1.17 -10.58 3.08
CA HIS A 155 2.37 -10.14 3.80
C HIS A 155 3.14 -11.30 4.40
N LYS A 156 4.41 -11.06 4.74
CA LYS A 156 5.21 -12.01 5.50
C LYS A 156 4.72 -12.06 6.94
N TYR A 157 4.53 -13.26 7.47
CA TYR A 157 4.09 -13.47 8.84
C TYR A 157 4.88 -14.61 9.48
N GLU A 158 5.93 -14.25 10.19
CA GLU A 158 6.83 -15.17 10.89
C GLU A 158 7.17 -14.61 12.27
N PRO A 159 7.55 -15.45 13.25
CA PRO A 159 7.90 -14.99 14.58
C PRO A 159 8.95 -13.87 14.55
N GLY A 160 8.58 -12.70 15.07
CA GLY A 160 9.45 -11.52 15.15
C GLY A 160 9.49 -10.64 13.89
N PHE A 161 8.76 -10.98 12.82
CA PHE A 161 8.62 -10.10 11.67
C PHE A 161 7.61 -8.99 11.95
N TYR A 162 8.01 -7.74 11.74
CA TYR A 162 7.17 -6.57 11.97
C TYR A 162 5.95 -6.56 11.01
N PRO A 163 4.76 -6.13 11.44
CA PRO A 163 4.35 -5.62 12.76
C PRO A 163 3.82 -6.72 13.71
N THR A 164 4.06 -8.00 13.45
CA THR A 164 3.60 -9.16 14.24
C THR A 164 2.08 -9.42 14.29
N THR A 165 1.30 -8.64 13.55
CA THR A 165 -0.15 -8.79 13.34
C THR A 165 -0.45 -9.36 11.94
N GLY A 166 -1.71 -9.59 11.60
CA GLY A 166 -2.11 -10.12 10.29
C GLY A 166 -2.18 -11.65 10.24
N SER A 167 -2.43 -12.31 11.37
CA SER A 167 -2.62 -13.76 11.39
C SER A 167 -3.88 -14.19 10.63
N LEU A 168 -3.96 -15.48 10.23
CA LEU A 168 -5.16 -16.09 9.63
C LEU A 168 -6.44 -15.98 10.50
N THR A 169 -6.27 -15.71 11.80
CA THR A 169 -7.37 -15.60 12.77
C THR A 169 -7.88 -14.18 12.96
N GLU A 170 -7.10 -13.17 12.56
CA GLU A 170 -7.52 -11.76 12.57
C GLU A 170 -8.40 -11.50 11.36
N ARG A 171 -9.72 -11.42 11.60
CA ARG A 171 -10.75 -11.40 10.55
C ARG A 171 -11.65 -10.17 10.61
N GLY A 172 -11.30 -9.17 11.42
CA GLY A 172 -12.18 -8.09 11.80
C GLY A 172 -13.18 -8.50 12.89
N GLU A 173 -13.83 -7.51 13.48
CA GLU A 173 -14.64 -7.66 14.68
C GLU A 173 -16.05 -7.07 14.50
N GLY A 174 -17.00 -7.59 15.27
CA GLY A 174 -18.39 -7.13 15.23
C GLY A 174 -18.97 -7.09 13.80
N PRO A 175 -19.50 -5.94 13.33
CA PRO A 175 -19.99 -5.81 11.96
C PRO A 175 -18.91 -5.93 10.87
N GLY A 176 -17.63 -5.75 11.20
CA GLY A 176 -16.50 -5.89 10.28
C GLY A 176 -15.92 -7.30 10.23
N ARG A 177 -16.49 -8.26 10.95
CA ARG A 177 -16.06 -9.66 10.87
C ARG A 177 -16.15 -10.18 9.43
N TYR A 178 -15.11 -10.89 9.01
CA TYR A 178 -14.82 -11.33 7.63
C TYR A 178 -14.52 -10.20 6.62
N HIS A 179 -14.31 -8.97 7.08
CA HIS A 179 -13.89 -7.83 6.23
C HIS A 179 -12.43 -7.41 6.47
N SER A 180 -11.70 -8.14 7.31
CA SER A 180 -10.22 -8.14 7.30
C SER A 180 -9.76 -9.50 6.81
N ILE A 181 -9.12 -9.54 5.65
CA ILE A 181 -8.64 -10.76 5.01
C ILE A 181 -7.11 -10.73 5.00
N ASN A 182 -6.52 -11.63 5.78
CA ASN A 182 -5.07 -11.75 5.89
C ASN A 182 -4.57 -13.02 5.20
N VAL A 183 -3.54 -12.86 4.38
CA VAL A 183 -2.81 -13.96 3.74
C VAL A 183 -1.39 -13.95 4.30
N PRO A 184 -1.14 -14.61 5.44
CA PRO A 184 0.19 -14.71 6.04
C PRO A 184 1.06 -15.67 5.23
N LEU A 185 2.25 -15.22 4.86
CA LEU A 185 3.18 -15.91 3.97
C LEU A 185 4.56 -16.02 4.61
N SER A 186 5.38 -16.93 4.09
CA SER A 186 6.77 -17.14 4.50
C SER A 186 7.74 -16.50 3.51
N GLU A 187 9.00 -16.40 3.91
CA GLU A 187 10.07 -15.89 3.05
C GLU A 187 10.19 -16.62 1.70
N GLY A 188 10.76 -15.90 0.72
CA GLY A 188 11.03 -16.41 -0.62
C GLY A 188 9.79 -16.55 -1.51
N LEU A 189 8.68 -15.87 -1.20
CA LEU A 189 7.49 -15.82 -2.05
C LEU A 189 7.89 -15.48 -3.50
N THR A 190 7.42 -16.27 -4.46
CA THR A 190 7.78 -16.12 -5.88
C THR A 190 6.67 -15.45 -6.69
N ASP A 191 7.01 -14.94 -7.87
CA ASP A 191 6.04 -14.38 -8.82
C ASP A 191 4.88 -15.36 -9.12
N ALA A 192 5.19 -16.64 -9.29
CA ALA A 192 4.18 -17.66 -9.53
C ALA A 192 3.20 -17.80 -8.35
N ASN A 193 3.70 -17.68 -7.11
CA ASN A 193 2.85 -17.69 -5.93
C ASN A 193 1.96 -16.45 -5.85
N LEU A 194 2.50 -15.25 -6.12
CA LEU A 194 1.68 -14.04 -6.08
C LEU A 194 0.58 -14.07 -7.15
N CYS A 195 0.89 -14.50 -8.38
CA CYS A 195 -0.12 -14.69 -9.42
C CYS A 195 -1.18 -15.73 -9.00
N GLN A 196 -0.75 -16.84 -8.40
CA GLN A 196 -1.65 -17.87 -7.86
C GLN A 196 -2.59 -17.31 -6.77
N LEU A 197 -2.06 -16.53 -5.82
CA LEU A 197 -2.84 -15.87 -4.77
C LEU A 197 -3.80 -14.84 -5.36
N PHE A 198 -3.40 -14.11 -6.40
CA PHE A 198 -4.27 -13.19 -7.10
C PHE A 198 -5.47 -13.91 -7.74
N ASP A 199 -5.18 -14.95 -8.52
CA ASP A 199 -6.19 -15.68 -9.28
C ASP A 199 -7.22 -16.37 -8.38
N MET A 200 -6.77 -16.87 -7.22
CA MET A 200 -7.67 -17.58 -6.30
C MET A 200 -8.28 -16.69 -5.22
N VAL A 201 -7.48 -15.88 -4.53
CA VAL A 201 -7.94 -15.12 -3.35
C VAL A 201 -8.47 -13.75 -3.76
N VAL A 202 -7.66 -12.94 -4.44
CA VAL A 202 -8.04 -11.55 -4.78
C VAL A 202 -9.28 -11.51 -5.66
N THR A 203 -9.37 -12.44 -6.63
CA THR A 203 -10.52 -12.57 -7.52
C THR A 203 -11.80 -12.94 -6.75
N GLU A 204 -11.73 -13.88 -5.81
CA GLU A 204 -12.88 -14.30 -5.01
C GLU A 204 -13.31 -13.21 -4.01
N VAL A 205 -12.36 -12.54 -3.36
CA VAL A 205 -12.63 -11.38 -2.50
C VAL A 205 -13.40 -10.31 -3.26
N LYS A 206 -12.93 -9.96 -4.48
CA LYS A 206 -13.64 -9.00 -5.34
C LYS A 206 -15.05 -9.50 -5.71
N ALA A 207 -15.23 -10.79 -5.97
CA ALA A 207 -16.51 -11.36 -6.34
C ALA A 207 -17.52 -11.34 -5.18
N SER A 208 -17.07 -11.63 -3.96
CA SER A 208 -17.89 -11.64 -2.76
C SER A 208 -18.21 -10.23 -2.25
N PHE A 209 -17.21 -9.35 -2.14
CA PHE A 209 -17.38 -7.99 -1.60
C PHE A 209 -17.98 -6.98 -2.60
N LYS A 210 -17.75 -7.21 -3.90
CA LYS A 210 -18.31 -6.45 -5.04
C LYS A 210 -17.97 -4.94 -5.04
N PRO A 211 -16.76 -4.49 -4.65
CA PRO A 211 -16.44 -3.11 -4.30
C PRO A 211 -16.87 -2.05 -5.34
N ASP A 212 -17.15 -0.83 -4.86
CA ASP A 212 -17.46 0.32 -5.70
C ASP A 212 -16.19 1.08 -6.14
N ALA A 213 -15.11 0.98 -5.35
CA ALA A 213 -13.78 1.51 -5.66
C ALA A 213 -12.68 0.64 -5.02
N VAL A 214 -11.46 0.77 -5.54
CA VAL A 214 -10.28 0.04 -5.07
C VAL A 214 -9.20 1.02 -4.62
N VAL A 215 -8.55 0.74 -3.49
CA VAL A 215 -7.30 1.37 -3.09
C VAL A 215 -6.23 0.28 -3.08
N LEU A 216 -5.15 0.52 -3.82
CA LEU A 216 -4.06 -0.43 -3.99
C LEU A 216 -2.78 0.17 -3.41
N GLN A 217 -2.23 -0.48 -2.39
CA GLN A 217 -0.89 -0.20 -1.87
C GLN A 217 0.10 -1.10 -2.61
N CYS A 218 1.14 -0.48 -3.19
CA CYS A 218 2.16 -1.15 -4.01
C CYS A 218 3.55 -0.99 -3.37
N GLY A 219 3.66 -1.35 -2.10
CA GLY A 219 4.94 -1.46 -1.39
C GLY A 219 5.93 -2.28 -2.20
N ALA A 220 7.12 -1.73 -2.38
CA ALA A 220 8.20 -2.28 -3.19
C ALA A 220 9.25 -3.03 -2.36
N ASP A 221 9.09 -3.10 -1.04
CA ASP A 221 9.94 -3.90 -0.16
C ASP A 221 9.67 -5.41 -0.25
N CYS A 222 8.59 -5.81 -0.93
CA CYS A 222 8.34 -7.20 -1.32
C CYS A 222 9.25 -7.69 -2.47
N LEU A 223 10.01 -6.80 -3.10
CA LEU A 223 10.87 -7.13 -4.23
C LEU A 223 12.14 -7.85 -3.79
N VAL A 224 12.66 -8.69 -4.69
CA VAL A 224 13.98 -9.29 -4.53
C VAL A 224 15.07 -8.23 -4.32
N GLY A 225 15.95 -8.51 -3.36
CA GLY A 225 17.10 -7.65 -3.05
C GLY A 225 16.74 -6.39 -2.26
N ASP A 226 15.53 -6.31 -1.72
CA ASP A 226 15.22 -5.35 -0.67
C ASP A 226 15.99 -5.72 0.64
N PRO A 227 16.56 -4.75 1.36
CA PRO A 227 17.32 -5.03 2.58
C PRO A 227 16.46 -5.35 3.81
N VAL A 228 15.17 -5.01 3.80
CA VAL A 228 14.24 -5.26 4.92
C VAL A 228 13.27 -6.38 4.58
N GLY A 229 12.88 -6.50 3.31
CA GLY A 229 12.03 -7.59 2.84
C GLY A 229 12.79 -8.86 2.46
N ASN A 230 12.13 -10.02 2.62
CA ASN A 230 12.67 -11.33 2.23
C ASN A 230 11.75 -12.11 1.28
N PHE A 231 10.96 -11.40 0.47
CA PHE A 231 10.26 -12.01 -0.66
C PHE A 231 11.13 -12.01 -1.92
N ASN A 232 10.77 -12.83 -2.91
CA ASN A 232 11.51 -13.03 -4.16
C ASN A 232 10.73 -12.53 -5.38
N LEU A 233 9.97 -11.45 -5.21
CA LEU A 233 9.12 -10.92 -6.27
C LEU A 233 9.90 -10.03 -7.22
N THR A 234 9.44 -10.01 -8.46
CA THR A 234 9.85 -9.04 -9.47
C THR A 234 8.69 -8.06 -9.74
N PRO A 235 8.95 -6.90 -10.35
CA PRO A 235 7.89 -5.98 -10.75
C PRO A 235 6.83 -6.62 -11.65
N SER A 236 7.17 -7.69 -12.37
CA SER A 236 6.28 -8.40 -13.30
C SER A 236 5.04 -8.96 -12.61
N SER A 237 5.16 -9.55 -11.42
CA SER A 237 4.02 -10.13 -10.70
C SER A 237 3.11 -9.05 -10.10
N LEU A 238 3.68 -7.95 -9.56
CA LEU A 238 2.89 -6.78 -9.18
C LEU A 238 2.17 -6.17 -10.39
N GLY A 239 2.83 -6.10 -11.55
CA GLY A 239 2.20 -5.64 -12.80
C GLY A 239 1.09 -6.56 -13.30
N TYR A 240 1.18 -7.87 -13.04
CA TYR A 240 0.08 -8.81 -13.29
C TYR A 240 -1.13 -8.47 -12.40
N CYS A 241 -0.91 -8.30 -11.10
CA CYS A 241 -1.98 -7.94 -10.16
C CYS A 241 -2.64 -6.60 -10.53
N VAL A 242 -1.84 -5.55 -10.75
CA VAL A 242 -2.32 -4.21 -11.15
C VAL A 242 -3.18 -4.30 -12.41
N ARG A 243 -2.67 -4.95 -13.47
CA ARG A 243 -3.38 -5.07 -14.74
C ARG A 243 -4.74 -5.75 -14.59
N ASN A 244 -4.80 -6.81 -13.80
CA ASN A 244 -6.04 -7.53 -13.56
C ASN A 244 -7.03 -6.72 -12.70
N ILE A 245 -6.56 -5.97 -11.70
CA ILE A 245 -7.40 -5.05 -10.91
C ILE A 245 -8.00 -3.97 -11.83
N LEU A 246 -7.18 -3.35 -12.69
CA LEU A 246 -7.65 -2.32 -13.62
C LEU A 246 -8.68 -2.85 -14.63
N SER A 247 -8.63 -4.15 -14.95
CA SER A 247 -9.61 -4.80 -15.83
C SER A 247 -11.04 -4.81 -15.25
N TRP A 248 -11.19 -4.67 -13.93
CA TRP A 248 -12.49 -4.56 -13.27
C TRP A 248 -13.21 -3.24 -13.56
N LYS A 249 -12.50 -2.26 -14.15
CA LYS A 249 -13.00 -0.95 -14.53
C LYS A 249 -13.64 -0.15 -13.39
N LEU A 250 -13.13 -0.34 -12.17
CA LEU A 250 -13.51 0.44 -11.00
C LEU A 250 -12.62 1.69 -10.87
N PRO A 251 -13.07 2.74 -10.18
CA PRO A 251 -12.20 3.79 -9.69
C PRO A 251 -11.09 3.17 -8.84
N THR A 252 -9.83 3.44 -9.17
CA THR A 252 -8.67 2.84 -8.50
C THR A 252 -7.67 3.91 -8.08
N LEU A 253 -7.40 3.98 -6.79
CA LEU A 253 -6.28 4.73 -6.24
C LEU A 253 -5.09 3.78 -6.12
N VAL A 254 -3.93 4.16 -6.66
CA VAL A 254 -2.68 3.41 -6.56
C VAL A 254 -1.69 4.23 -5.74
N LEU A 255 -1.16 3.64 -4.68
CA LEU A 255 -0.23 4.26 -3.75
C LEU A 255 1.12 3.54 -3.78
N GLY A 256 2.13 4.18 -3.19
CA GLY A 256 3.43 3.55 -2.92
C GLY A 256 3.36 2.63 -1.70
N GLY A 257 4.35 2.77 -0.81
CA GLY A 257 4.56 1.91 0.34
C GLY A 257 6.02 1.85 0.75
N GLY A 258 6.42 0.77 1.42
CA GLY A 258 7.82 0.45 1.69
C GLY A 258 8.63 0.23 0.39
N GLY A 259 9.95 0.06 0.53
CA GLY A 259 10.85 -0.14 -0.60
C GLY A 259 12.21 0.51 -0.37
N TYR A 260 13.12 -0.25 0.23
CA TYR A 260 14.37 0.25 0.80
C TYR A 260 15.56 0.02 -0.14
N ASN A 261 15.40 -0.80 -1.19
CA ASN A 261 16.25 -0.75 -2.38
C ASN A 261 15.73 0.30 -3.37
N LYS A 262 16.25 1.53 -3.26
CA LYS A 262 15.76 2.70 -4.02
C LYS A 262 15.73 2.48 -5.54
N ALA A 263 16.75 1.83 -6.10
CA ALA A 263 16.82 1.58 -7.55
C ALA A 263 15.71 0.59 -7.99
N ASN A 264 15.48 -0.47 -7.21
CA ASN A 264 14.42 -1.44 -7.49
C ASN A 264 13.03 -0.87 -7.25
N THR A 265 12.84 -0.03 -6.24
CA THR A 265 11.60 0.74 -6.04
C THR A 265 11.32 1.63 -7.26
N ALA A 266 12.33 2.35 -7.76
CA ALA A 266 12.19 3.21 -8.94
C ALA A 266 11.88 2.42 -10.22
N ARG A 267 12.49 1.23 -10.41
CA ARG A 267 12.16 0.28 -11.49
C ARG A 267 10.71 -0.15 -11.38
N CYS A 268 10.30 -0.63 -10.21
CA CYS A 268 8.96 -1.15 -9.96
C CYS A 268 7.88 -0.11 -10.23
N TRP A 269 7.93 1.04 -9.55
CA TRP A 269 6.90 2.07 -9.74
C TRP A 269 6.91 2.67 -11.14
N THR A 270 8.06 2.73 -11.82
CA THR A 270 8.12 3.10 -13.25
C THR A 270 7.41 2.05 -14.12
N TYR A 271 7.68 0.77 -13.90
CA TYR A 271 7.04 -0.34 -14.62
C TYR A 271 5.53 -0.36 -14.36
N LEU A 272 5.08 -0.25 -13.11
CA LEU A 272 3.66 -0.20 -12.76
C LEU A 272 2.96 1.02 -13.38
N THR A 273 3.63 2.18 -13.41
CA THR A 273 3.10 3.36 -14.13
C THR A 273 2.88 3.06 -15.61
N ALA A 274 3.80 2.35 -16.26
CA ALA A 274 3.65 1.94 -17.66
C ALA A 274 2.52 0.92 -17.85
N VAL A 275 2.35 -0.04 -16.93
CA VAL A 275 1.21 -0.96 -16.92
C VAL A 275 -0.11 -0.19 -16.84
N ILE A 276 -0.20 0.79 -15.93
CA ILE A 276 -1.41 1.64 -15.76
C ILE A 276 -1.67 2.46 -17.03
N CYS A 277 -0.63 2.99 -17.67
CA CYS A 277 -0.76 3.74 -18.93
C CYS A 277 -0.96 2.83 -20.16
N ASN A 278 -0.93 1.51 -19.99
CA ASN A 278 -0.93 0.52 -21.06
C ASN A 278 0.17 0.78 -22.13
N VAL A 279 1.37 1.10 -21.66
CA VAL A 279 2.57 1.35 -22.48
C VAL A 279 3.58 0.24 -22.22
N LYS A 280 4.12 -0.35 -23.29
CA LYS A 280 5.26 -1.27 -23.19
C LYS A 280 6.55 -0.47 -23.17
N LEU A 281 7.37 -0.64 -22.15
CA LEU A 281 8.70 -0.03 -22.06
C LEU A 281 9.76 -0.93 -22.70
N PRO A 282 10.84 -0.36 -23.27
CA PRO A 282 12.07 -1.10 -23.47
C PRO A 282 12.68 -1.45 -22.10
N ASP A 283 13.53 -2.48 -22.07
CA ASP A 283 14.20 -2.91 -20.85
C ASP A 283 15.36 -1.98 -20.48
N GLU A 284 16.07 -1.45 -21.48
CA GLU A 284 17.16 -0.49 -21.29
C GLU A 284 16.66 0.79 -20.60
N ILE A 285 17.24 1.13 -19.44
CA ILE A 285 16.91 2.35 -18.72
C ILE A 285 17.46 3.55 -19.49
N PRO A 286 16.62 4.53 -19.86
CA PRO A 286 17.08 5.75 -20.50
C PRO A 286 17.89 6.61 -19.53
N GLU A 287 18.85 7.35 -20.07
CA GLU A 287 19.70 8.26 -19.32
C GLU A 287 18.86 9.24 -18.48
N ASN A 288 19.25 9.42 -17.23
CA ASN A 288 18.57 10.26 -16.26
C ASN A 288 19.53 10.66 -15.12
N PRO A 289 19.18 11.65 -14.26
CA PRO A 289 20.08 12.14 -13.22
C PRO A 289 20.60 11.10 -12.21
N TYR A 290 19.91 9.96 -12.09
CA TYR A 290 20.26 8.87 -11.17
C TYR A 290 20.71 7.60 -11.91
N PHE A 291 21.12 7.71 -13.19
CA PHE A 291 21.41 6.56 -14.05
C PHE A 291 22.45 5.58 -13.46
N SER A 292 23.46 6.10 -12.75
CA SER A 292 24.50 5.28 -12.11
C SER A 292 23.99 4.34 -11.02
N GLU A 293 22.86 4.66 -10.38
CA GLU A 293 22.25 3.83 -9.31
C GLU A 293 21.68 2.51 -9.85
N TYR A 294 21.50 2.39 -11.17
CA TYR A 294 20.91 1.21 -11.81
C TYR A 294 21.97 0.20 -12.27
N GLY A 295 23.25 0.47 -12.04
CA GLY A 295 24.34 -0.44 -12.38
C GLY A 295 24.28 -1.77 -11.59
N PRO A 296 24.96 -2.82 -12.07
CA PRO A 296 25.73 -2.85 -13.32
C PRO A 296 24.89 -3.16 -14.58
N GLY A 297 23.62 -3.56 -14.44
CA GLY A 297 22.79 -3.99 -15.58
C GLY A 297 22.22 -2.82 -16.38
N PHE A 298 21.79 -1.74 -15.71
CA PHE A 298 21.05 -0.63 -16.34
C PHE A 298 19.73 -1.07 -17.02
N ASP A 299 19.24 -2.25 -16.67
CA ASP A 299 17.98 -2.83 -17.13
C ASP A 299 16.84 -2.50 -16.16
N LEU A 300 15.61 -2.45 -16.67
CA LEU A 300 14.38 -2.23 -15.92
C LEU A 300 13.90 -3.52 -15.27
N GLU A 301 14.05 -4.65 -15.96
CA GLU A 301 13.75 -5.98 -15.44
C GLU A 301 14.63 -6.30 -14.23
N ILE A 302 14.02 -7.02 -13.29
CA ILE A 302 14.71 -7.49 -12.08
C ILE A 302 14.67 -9.02 -12.12
N THR A 303 15.85 -9.63 -12.04
CA THR A 303 15.97 -11.09 -12.02
C THR A 303 15.64 -11.63 -10.62
N PRO A 304 14.81 -12.67 -10.50
CA PRO A 304 14.59 -13.36 -9.23
C PRO A 304 15.91 -13.84 -8.60
N GLY A 305 15.98 -13.82 -7.27
CA GLY A 305 17.11 -14.30 -6.51
C GLY A 305 17.09 -15.81 -6.34
N ALA A 306 18.20 -16.37 -5.86
CA ALA A 306 18.35 -17.81 -5.60
C ALA A 306 17.81 -18.26 -4.23
N GLN A 307 17.13 -17.38 -3.49
CA GLN A 307 16.61 -17.70 -2.16
C GLN A 307 15.50 -18.77 -2.24
N PRO A 308 15.46 -19.72 -1.28
CA PRO A 308 14.46 -20.77 -1.27
C PRO A 308 13.07 -20.20 -0.99
N ASN A 309 12.05 -20.79 -1.61
CA ASN A 309 10.66 -20.48 -1.32
C ASN A 309 10.15 -21.38 -0.20
N LEU A 310 9.84 -20.79 0.97
CA LEU A 310 9.38 -21.52 2.14
C LEU A 310 7.85 -21.63 2.26
N ASN A 311 7.10 -21.14 1.27
CA ASN A 311 5.63 -21.16 1.25
C ASN A 311 5.04 -22.55 0.89
N HIS A 312 5.48 -23.60 1.59
CA HIS A 312 5.08 -24.99 1.30
C HIS A 312 3.59 -25.26 1.55
N ASN A 313 2.97 -24.50 2.45
CA ASN A 313 1.57 -24.60 2.88
C ASN A 313 0.64 -23.59 2.18
N ILE A 314 1.09 -22.95 1.09
CA ILE A 314 0.32 -21.86 0.44
C ILE A 314 -1.10 -22.29 0.05
N ASN A 315 -1.29 -23.53 -0.42
CA ASN A 315 -2.62 -24.05 -0.79
C ASN A 315 -3.55 -24.22 0.43
N GLU A 316 -3.00 -24.55 1.60
CA GLU A 316 -3.76 -24.67 2.85
C GLU A 316 -4.15 -23.28 3.38
N ILE A 317 -3.25 -22.31 3.27
CA ILE A 317 -3.52 -20.89 3.55
C ILE A 317 -4.65 -20.40 2.64
N ILE A 318 -4.54 -20.60 1.32
CA ILE A 318 -5.60 -20.24 0.35
C ILE A 318 -6.93 -20.89 0.73
N ALA A 319 -6.93 -22.19 1.02
CA ALA A 319 -8.16 -22.90 1.39
C ALA A 319 -8.78 -22.36 2.69
N SER A 320 -7.96 -21.94 3.67
CA SER A 320 -8.45 -21.30 4.90
C SER A 320 -9.04 -19.93 4.60
N VAL A 321 -8.32 -19.10 3.85
CA VAL A 321 -8.77 -17.75 3.48
C VAL A 321 -10.07 -17.80 2.68
N LEU A 322 -10.20 -18.72 1.71
CA LEU A 322 -11.42 -18.87 0.92
C LEU A 322 -12.64 -19.26 1.76
N LYS A 323 -12.47 -20.01 2.87
CA LYS A 323 -13.56 -20.26 3.81
C LYS A 323 -14.03 -18.98 4.48
N ASP A 324 -13.12 -18.07 4.82
CA ASP A 324 -13.47 -16.78 5.41
C ASP A 324 -14.15 -15.86 4.39
N VAL A 325 -13.66 -15.86 3.15
CA VAL A 325 -14.24 -15.09 2.04
C VAL A 325 -15.70 -15.50 1.75
N GLN A 326 -16.04 -16.79 1.92
CA GLN A 326 -17.42 -17.28 1.79
C GLN A 326 -18.38 -16.72 2.87
N ASN A 327 -17.84 -16.20 3.97
CA ASN A 327 -18.61 -15.60 5.07
C ASN A 327 -18.73 -14.08 4.97
N ILE A 328 -18.18 -13.45 3.92
CA ILE A 328 -18.42 -12.03 3.65
C ILE A 328 -19.92 -11.84 3.48
N GLN A 329 -20.53 -11.11 4.42
CA GLN A 329 -21.97 -10.89 4.43
C GLN A 329 -22.39 -10.03 3.23
N ASP A 330 -23.53 -10.37 2.62
CA ASP A 330 -24.09 -9.61 1.52
C ASP A 330 -24.39 -8.15 1.93
N ARG A 331 -24.44 -7.27 0.94
CA ARG A 331 -24.62 -5.81 1.07
C ARG A 331 -25.96 -5.36 1.67
N SER A 332 -26.74 -6.27 2.27
CA SER A 332 -28.07 -5.98 2.85
C SER A 332 -28.05 -4.92 3.94
#